data_AF-A0A9P7RWM7-F1
#
_entry.id   AF-A0A9P7RWM7-F1
#
_cell.length_a   1.000
_cell.length_b   1.000
_cell.length_c   1.000
_cell.angle_alpha   90.00
_cell.angle_beta   90.00
_cell.angle_gamma   90.00
#
_symmetry.space_group_name_H-M   'P 1'
#
loop_
_entity.id
_entity.type
_entity.pdbx_description
1 polymer ?
#
loop_
_entity_poly.entity_id
_entity_poly.type
_entity_poly.pdbx_seq_one_letter_code
_entity_poly.pdbx_strand_id
1 'polypeptide(L)'
;MCPSNTGIRSSSSTSYGAGFNSVGGGVYAGLIDSDGATVWFWPRDSIPGDISAGTPLPSSWGTPMARWSSSTCNPDQIFRNQAAIFTNTLCGQWAGGVWNTAGIPGQDQSCAQRTGFSTCEEFVRKNGASFTQAYWEIKSVKIYERK
;
A
#
# COMPACT_ATOMS: atom_id res chain seq x y z
N MET A 1 -9.47 12.10 20.25
CA MET A 1 -8.26 11.40 19.78
C MET A 1 -8.71 10.11 19.11
N CYS A 2 -8.23 9.83 17.91
CA CYS A 2 -8.56 8.58 17.22
C CYS A 2 -7.88 7.38 17.94
N PRO A 3 -8.48 6.19 17.94
CA PRO A 3 -7.92 5.03 18.65
C PRO A 3 -6.49 4.71 18.21
N SER A 4 -5.63 4.30 19.15
CA SER A 4 -4.33 3.74 18.81
C SER A 4 -4.50 2.34 18.22
N ASN A 5 -3.73 2.04 17.16
CA ASN A 5 -3.72 0.79 16.38
C ASN A 5 -4.87 0.63 15.36
N THR A 6 -4.71 1.27 14.20
CA THR A 6 -5.64 1.22 13.05
C THR A 6 -5.13 0.35 11.90
N GLY A 7 -4.15 -0.53 12.13
CA GLY A 7 -3.56 -1.37 11.10
C GLY A 7 -4.55 -2.39 10.53
N ILE A 8 -4.70 -2.42 9.20
CA ILE A 8 -5.51 -3.42 8.48
C ILE A 8 -4.57 -4.25 7.61
N ARG A 9 -4.66 -5.58 7.74
CA ARG A 9 -3.87 -6.52 6.93
C ARG A 9 -4.73 -7.03 5.77
N SER A 10 -4.21 -6.92 4.55
CA SER A 10 -4.80 -7.63 3.41
C SER A 10 -4.54 -9.13 3.52
N SER A 11 -5.56 -9.94 3.23
CA SER A 11 -5.44 -11.38 3.05
C SER A 11 -4.97 -11.78 1.64
N SER A 12 -4.86 -10.82 0.71
CA SER A 12 -4.45 -11.09 -0.67
C SER A 12 -2.94 -11.31 -0.78
N SER A 13 -2.54 -12.36 -1.50
CA SER A 13 -1.14 -12.60 -1.88
C SER A 13 -0.68 -11.74 -3.05
N THR A 14 -1.58 -11.04 -3.73
CA THR A 14 -1.31 -10.25 -4.94
C THR A 14 -1.42 -8.74 -4.72
N SER A 15 -1.65 -8.29 -3.48
CA SER A 15 -1.81 -6.86 -3.19
C SER A 15 -0.48 -6.10 -3.12
N TYR A 16 0.67 -6.77 -3.01
CA TYR A 16 1.96 -6.10 -2.83
C TYR A 16 3.14 -6.89 -3.42
N GLY A 17 4.21 -6.16 -3.74
CA GLY A 17 5.53 -6.72 -4.07
C GLY A 17 5.53 -7.70 -5.24
N ALA A 18 6.30 -8.78 -5.11
CA ALA A 18 6.46 -9.77 -6.17
C ALA A 18 5.14 -10.43 -6.60
N GLY A 19 4.20 -10.66 -5.67
CA GLY A 19 2.88 -11.21 -5.98
C GLY A 19 1.98 -10.24 -6.74
N PHE A 20 2.11 -8.94 -6.51
CA PHE A 20 1.46 -7.91 -7.33
C PHE A 20 2.07 -7.86 -8.74
N ASN A 21 3.40 -7.90 -8.84
CA ASN A 21 4.11 -7.87 -10.12
C ASN A 21 3.79 -9.11 -10.98
N SER A 22 3.68 -10.29 -10.38
CA SER A 22 3.44 -11.55 -11.12
C SER A 22 2.08 -11.62 -11.79
N VAL A 23 1.10 -10.82 -11.33
CA VAL A 23 -0.24 -10.71 -11.94
C VAL A 23 -0.39 -9.46 -12.81
N GLY A 24 0.71 -8.80 -13.18
CA GLY A 24 0.69 -7.59 -14.00
C GLY A 24 0.17 -6.35 -13.26
N GLY A 25 0.21 -6.37 -11.93
CA GLY A 25 -0.23 -5.30 -11.05
C GLY A 25 -1.75 -5.18 -10.94
N GLY A 26 -2.24 -3.95 -10.79
CA GLY A 26 -3.65 -3.69 -10.54
C GLY A 26 -3.96 -2.22 -10.36
N VAL A 27 -5.11 -1.94 -9.74
CA VAL A 27 -5.54 -0.59 -9.37
C VAL A 27 -5.77 -0.53 -7.87
N TYR A 28 -5.18 0.47 -7.23
CA TYR A 28 -5.57 0.93 -5.91
C TYR A 28 -6.47 2.17 -6.06
N ALA A 29 -7.57 2.20 -5.32
CA ALA A 29 -8.41 3.39 -5.19
C ALA A 29 -8.52 3.77 -3.71
N GLY A 30 -8.34 5.06 -3.42
CA GLY A 30 -8.57 5.65 -2.12
C GLY A 30 -9.72 6.64 -2.18
N LEU A 31 -10.62 6.59 -1.20
CA LEU A 31 -11.67 7.58 -0.97
C LEU A 31 -11.51 8.14 0.44
N ILE A 32 -11.44 9.46 0.54
CA ILE A 32 -11.55 10.18 1.80
C ILE A 32 -12.78 11.09 1.65
N ASP A 33 -13.79 10.87 2.50
CA ASP A 33 -15.00 11.69 2.57
C ASP A 33 -15.51 11.75 4.02
N SER A 34 -16.70 12.32 4.22
CA SER A 34 -17.32 12.45 5.55
C SER A 34 -17.56 11.12 6.27
N ASP A 35 -17.60 10.01 5.52
CA ASP A 35 -17.82 8.67 6.09
C ASP A 35 -16.50 8.02 6.53
N GLY A 36 -15.36 8.62 6.19
CA GLY A 36 -14.03 8.22 6.62
C GLY A 36 -13.06 8.01 5.47
N ALA A 37 -12.11 7.08 5.67
CA ALA A 37 -11.12 6.70 4.66
C ALA A 37 -11.34 5.25 4.24
N THR A 38 -11.37 5.00 2.93
CA THR A 38 -11.58 3.66 2.37
C THR A 38 -10.59 3.38 1.26
N VAL A 39 -10.06 2.16 1.22
CA VAL A 39 -9.12 1.69 0.21
C VAL A 39 -9.64 0.41 -0.43
N TRP A 40 -9.60 0.37 -1.75
CA TRP A 40 -9.85 -0.82 -2.55
C TRP A 40 -8.60 -1.19 -3.34
N PHE A 41 -8.52 -2.46 -3.68
CA PHE A 41 -7.53 -3.01 -4.60
C PHE A 41 -8.21 -4.02 -5.50
N TRP A 42 -7.91 -3.92 -6.79
CA TRP A 42 -8.27 -4.94 -7.75
C TRP A 42 -7.02 -5.39 -8.49
N PRO A 43 -6.75 -6.71 -8.57
CA PRO A 43 -5.73 -7.23 -9.47
C PRO A 43 -6.12 -6.92 -10.93
N ARG A 44 -5.15 -6.97 -11.83
CA ARG A 44 -5.27 -6.49 -13.22
C ARG A 44 -6.57 -6.90 -13.93
N ASP A 45 -6.98 -8.15 -13.79
CA ASP A 45 -8.13 -8.72 -14.51
C ASP A 45 -9.47 -8.52 -13.80
N SER A 46 -9.49 -7.80 -12.67
CA SER A 46 -10.69 -7.56 -11.85
C SER A 46 -10.99 -6.08 -11.67
N ILE A 47 -10.36 -5.20 -12.46
CA ILE A 47 -10.57 -3.76 -12.40
C ILE A 47 -12.01 -3.42 -12.85
N PRO A 48 -12.79 -2.72 -12.03
CA PRO A 48 -14.13 -2.26 -12.40
C PRO A 48 -14.15 -1.43 -13.70
N GLY A 49 -15.17 -1.65 -14.54
CA GLY A 49 -15.29 -1.00 -15.84
C GLY A 49 -15.43 0.52 -15.76
N ASP A 50 -16.09 1.03 -14.72
CA ASP A 50 -16.28 2.45 -14.44
C ASP A 50 -14.96 3.19 -14.13
N ILE A 51 -13.99 2.51 -13.51
CA ILE A 51 -12.63 3.05 -13.32
C ILE A 51 -11.93 3.21 -14.67
N SER A 52 -12.05 2.20 -15.53
CA SER A 52 -11.45 2.22 -16.87
C SER A 52 -12.10 3.29 -17.76
N ALA A 53 -13.41 3.49 -17.62
CA ALA A 53 -14.18 4.53 -18.31
C ALA A 53 -13.92 5.96 -17.78
N GLY A 54 -13.24 6.10 -16.62
CA GLY A 54 -12.99 7.40 -16.01
C GLY A 54 -14.21 8.02 -15.32
N THR A 55 -15.20 7.20 -14.97
CA THR A 55 -16.44 7.61 -14.30
C THR A 55 -16.64 6.79 -13.01
N PRO A 56 -15.71 6.88 -12.04
CA PRO A 56 -15.70 6.02 -10.87
C PRO A 56 -16.98 6.16 -10.03
N LEU A 57 -17.56 5.03 -9.64
CA LEU A 57 -18.75 4.92 -8.79
C LEU A 57 -18.44 4.05 -7.55
N PRO A 58 -17.91 4.64 -6.47
CA PRO A 58 -17.48 3.88 -5.29
C PRO A 58 -18.55 3.01 -4.63
N SER A 59 -19.83 3.35 -4.77
CA SER A 59 -20.93 2.59 -4.19
C SER A 59 -21.15 1.22 -4.86
N SER A 60 -20.62 0.98 -6.06
CA SER A 60 -20.74 -0.29 -6.79
C SER A 60 -19.56 -1.25 -6.57
N TRP A 61 -18.52 -0.80 -5.88
CA TRP A 61 -17.22 -1.48 -5.78
C TRP A 61 -17.16 -2.62 -4.77
N GLY A 62 -18.24 -2.87 -4.03
CA GLY A 62 -18.32 -3.94 -3.04
C GLY A 62 -17.42 -3.71 -1.82
N THR A 63 -17.03 -4.81 -1.17
CA THR A 63 -16.27 -4.77 0.08
C THR A 63 -14.87 -4.18 -0.11
N PRO A 64 -14.50 -3.13 0.63
CA PRO A 64 -13.17 -2.55 0.54
C PRO A 64 -12.10 -3.44 1.17
N MET A 65 -10.84 -3.28 0.74
CA MET A 65 -9.68 -3.92 1.38
C MET A 65 -9.46 -3.36 2.79
N ALA A 66 -9.70 -2.06 2.98
CA ALA A 66 -9.54 -1.38 4.25
C ALA A 66 -10.55 -0.22 4.36
N ARG A 67 -11.13 -0.05 5.55
CA ARG A 67 -12.05 1.04 5.86
C ARG A 67 -11.87 1.53 7.30
N TRP A 68 -11.70 2.83 7.44
CA TRP A 68 -11.69 3.55 8.71
C TRP A 68 -12.90 4.46 8.76
N SER A 69 -13.89 4.08 9.57
CA SER A 69 -15.18 4.77 9.67
C SER A 69 -15.06 6.08 10.48
N SER A 70 -15.76 7.12 10.03
CA SER A 70 -15.86 8.40 10.74
C SER A 70 -16.45 8.27 12.16
N SER A 71 -17.23 7.20 12.41
CA SER A 71 -17.74 6.86 13.75
C SER A 71 -16.64 6.59 14.79
N THR A 72 -15.44 6.23 14.35
CA THR A 72 -14.28 5.96 15.23
C THR A 72 -13.28 7.13 15.27
N CYS A 73 -13.29 7.98 14.24
CA CYS A 73 -12.31 9.03 14.04
C CYS A 73 -12.83 10.01 12.97
N ASN A 74 -13.06 11.27 13.33
CA ASN A 74 -13.57 12.25 12.38
C ASN A 74 -12.48 12.59 11.31
N PRO A 75 -12.70 12.25 10.02
CA PRO A 75 -11.73 12.49 8.96
C PRO A 75 -11.38 13.99 8.78
N ASP A 76 -12.34 14.91 8.99
CA ASP A 76 -12.13 16.35 8.81
C ASP A 76 -11.16 16.96 9.85
N GLN A 77 -10.96 16.26 10.97
CA GLN A 77 -10.03 16.67 12.02
C GLN A 77 -8.60 16.17 11.79
N ILE A 78 -8.42 15.13 10.97
CA ILE A 78 -7.14 14.46 10.79
C ILE A 78 -6.56 14.59 9.37
N PHE A 79 -7.42 14.65 8.36
CA PHE A 79 -7.02 14.85 6.98
C PHE A 79 -7.17 16.32 6.60
N ARG A 80 -6.11 16.84 5.98
CA ARG A 80 -6.06 18.15 5.33
C ARG A 80 -5.83 17.90 3.83
N ASN A 81 -5.44 18.93 3.10
CA ASN A 81 -4.96 18.78 1.72
C ASN A 81 -3.85 17.73 1.68
N GLN A 82 -4.11 16.64 0.98
CA GLN A 82 -3.18 15.53 0.79
C GLN A 82 -2.37 15.73 -0.49
N ALA A 83 -1.16 15.19 -0.50
CA ALA A 83 -0.36 15.03 -1.71
C ALA A 83 -0.18 13.54 -2.01
N ALA A 84 -0.33 13.16 -3.27
CA ALA A 84 0.04 11.82 -3.72
C ALA A 84 1.57 11.76 -3.85
N ILE A 85 2.20 10.90 -3.05
CA ILE A 85 3.66 10.75 -3.00
C ILE A 85 4.02 9.32 -3.39
N PHE A 86 4.88 9.17 -4.39
CA PHE A 86 5.49 7.89 -4.76
C PHE A 86 6.96 7.95 -4.40
N THR A 87 7.40 7.05 -3.53
CA THR A 87 8.79 7.00 -3.06
C THR A 87 9.22 5.55 -2.90
N ASN A 88 10.53 5.32 -2.94
CA ASN A 88 11.15 4.07 -2.54
C ASN A 88 12.29 4.43 -1.59
N THR A 89 12.06 4.29 -0.28
CA THR A 89 13.08 4.51 0.74
C THR A 89 13.69 3.17 1.13
N LEU A 90 14.97 3.20 1.47
CA LEU A 90 15.70 2.00 1.88
C LEU A 90 16.01 2.09 3.37
N CYS A 91 15.82 0.98 4.07
CA CYS A 91 16.08 0.85 5.50
C CYS A 91 15.27 1.84 6.35
N GLY A 92 15.95 2.77 7.04
CA GLY A 92 15.32 3.76 7.89
C GLY A 92 14.58 3.14 9.08
N GLN A 93 13.72 3.95 9.69
CA GLN A 93 13.07 3.60 10.96
C GLN A 93 12.27 2.29 10.88
N TRP A 94 11.55 2.06 9.77
CA TRP A 94 10.73 0.86 9.64
C TRP A 94 11.54 -0.33 9.10
N ALA A 95 11.94 -0.33 7.82
CA ALA A 95 12.55 -1.50 7.20
C ALA A 95 13.89 -1.88 7.86
N GLY A 96 14.67 -0.91 8.33
CA GLY A 96 15.86 -1.15 9.15
C GLY A 96 15.51 -1.70 10.54
N GLY A 97 14.49 -1.11 11.19
CA GLY A 97 14.04 -1.52 12.53
C GLY A 97 13.51 -2.96 12.61
N VAL A 98 12.92 -3.48 11.54
CA VAL A 98 12.41 -4.86 11.46
C VAL A 98 13.31 -5.82 10.67
N TRP A 99 14.52 -5.39 10.27
CA TRP A 99 15.42 -6.16 9.41
C TRP A 99 15.72 -7.58 9.93
N ASN A 100 15.89 -7.69 11.25
CA ASN A 100 16.22 -8.92 11.96
C ASN A 100 15.00 -9.70 12.46
N THR A 101 13.78 -9.19 12.28
CA THR A 101 12.55 -9.80 12.79
C THR A 101 12.00 -10.82 11.78
N ALA A 102 11.47 -11.94 12.25
CA ALA A 102 10.77 -12.92 11.43
C ALA A 102 9.33 -13.09 11.95
N GLY A 103 8.44 -13.68 11.14
CA GLY A 103 7.05 -13.95 11.53
C GLY A 103 6.15 -12.71 11.64
N ILE A 104 6.57 -11.58 11.07
CA ILE A 104 5.72 -10.39 10.93
C ILE A 104 5.02 -10.41 9.56
N PRO A 105 3.84 -9.78 9.40
CA PRO A 105 3.13 -9.75 8.13
C PRO A 105 4.04 -9.31 6.97
N GLY A 106 4.18 -10.16 5.95
CA GLY A 106 5.01 -9.92 4.78
C GLY A 106 6.49 -10.32 4.93
N GLN A 107 6.92 -10.83 6.08
CA GLN A 107 8.29 -11.25 6.35
C GLN A 107 8.33 -12.49 7.26
N ASP A 108 7.99 -13.65 6.69
CA ASP A 108 8.02 -14.94 7.41
C ASP A 108 9.45 -15.32 7.85
N GLN A 109 10.45 -14.99 7.02
CA GLN A 109 11.88 -15.11 7.32
C GLN A 109 12.51 -13.71 7.38
N SER A 110 13.40 -13.47 8.34
CA SER A 110 14.04 -12.15 8.47
C SER A 110 14.93 -11.83 7.28
N CYS A 111 15.04 -10.54 6.93
CA CYS A 111 15.93 -10.11 5.85
C CYS A 111 17.39 -10.43 6.16
N ALA A 112 17.79 -10.38 7.43
CA ALA A 112 19.12 -10.81 7.84
C ALA A 112 19.40 -12.28 7.47
N GLN A 113 18.46 -13.18 7.74
CA GLN A 113 18.59 -14.59 7.36
C GLN A 113 18.53 -14.78 5.84
N ARG A 114 17.68 -14.03 5.13
CA ARG A 114 17.51 -14.16 3.68
C ARG A 114 18.70 -13.67 2.88
N THR A 115 19.37 -12.63 3.38
CA THR A 115 20.45 -11.94 2.66
C THR A 115 21.84 -12.29 3.17
N GLY A 116 21.95 -12.78 4.40
CA GLY A 116 23.23 -13.02 5.08
C GLY A 116 23.88 -11.77 5.68
N PHE A 117 23.21 -10.61 5.64
CA PHE A 117 23.72 -9.35 6.19
C PHE A 117 23.06 -9.01 7.52
N SER A 118 23.85 -8.60 8.51
CA SER A 118 23.36 -8.27 9.86
C SER A 118 22.52 -6.99 9.91
N THR A 119 22.74 -6.07 8.96
CA THR A 119 22.05 -4.77 8.87
C THR A 119 21.54 -4.49 7.47
N CYS A 120 20.43 -3.75 7.39
CA CYS A 120 19.85 -3.33 6.13
C CYS A 120 20.82 -2.44 5.33
N GLU A 121 21.47 -1.48 6.01
CA GLU A 121 22.37 -0.50 5.40
C GLU A 121 23.62 -1.15 4.79
N GLU A 122 24.10 -2.24 5.39
CA GLU A 122 25.20 -3.00 4.81
C GLU A 122 24.78 -3.73 3.54
N PHE A 123 23.61 -4.39 3.56
CA PHE A 123 23.07 -5.06 2.37
C PHE A 123 22.85 -4.08 1.22
N VAL A 124 22.18 -2.95 1.48
CA VAL A 124 21.89 -1.93 0.46
C VAL A 124 23.18 -1.42 -0.18
N ARG A 125 24.21 -1.11 0.62
CA ARG A 125 25.48 -0.57 0.14
C ARG A 125 26.30 -1.59 -0.65
N LYS A 126 26.29 -2.86 -0.23
CA LYS A 126 27.11 -3.91 -0.86
C LYS A 126 26.41 -4.63 -2.00
N ASN A 127 25.09 -4.56 -2.09
CA ASN A 127 24.30 -5.37 -3.01
C ASN A 127 23.26 -4.58 -3.81
N GLY A 128 23.64 -3.38 -4.28
CA GLY A 128 22.79 -2.50 -5.08
C GLY A 128 22.18 -3.14 -6.33
N ALA A 129 22.84 -4.15 -6.91
CA ALA A 129 22.33 -4.89 -8.06
C ALA A 129 21.07 -5.73 -7.76
N SER A 130 20.76 -5.98 -6.48
CA SER A 130 19.56 -6.75 -6.10
C SER A 130 18.25 -5.96 -6.17
N PHE A 131 18.31 -4.64 -6.43
CA PHE A 131 17.13 -3.77 -6.44
C PHE A 131 16.52 -3.55 -7.84
N THR A 132 16.82 -4.42 -8.81
CA THR A 132 16.31 -4.30 -10.19
C THR A 132 14.78 -4.37 -10.31
N GLN A 133 14.10 -4.95 -9.32
CA GLN A 133 12.64 -5.02 -9.24
C GLN A 133 12.03 -3.95 -8.30
N ALA A 134 12.84 -3.01 -7.78
CA ALA A 134 12.42 -2.01 -6.80
C ALA A 134 12.08 -0.67 -7.48
N TYR A 135 11.15 -0.69 -8.44
CA TYR A 135 10.70 0.49 -9.19
C TYR A 135 9.17 0.56 -9.26
N TRP A 136 8.65 1.74 -9.60
CA TRP A 136 7.22 1.94 -9.89
C TRP A 136 7.02 2.05 -11.41
N GLU A 137 6.10 1.26 -11.95
CA GLU A 137 5.60 1.43 -13.32
C GLU A 137 4.13 1.88 -13.25
N ILE A 138 3.92 3.19 -13.33
CA ILE A 138 2.61 3.81 -13.09
C ILE A 138 1.95 4.12 -14.42
N LYS A 139 0.89 3.37 -14.75
CA LYS A 139 0.11 3.59 -15.98
C LYS A 139 -0.65 4.92 -15.96
N SER A 140 -1.25 5.27 -14.82
CA SER A 140 -2.00 6.53 -14.67
C SER A 140 -2.25 6.85 -13.20
N VAL A 141 -2.32 8.15 -12.89
CA VAL A 141 -2.86 8.67 -11.64
C VAL A 141 -4.04 9.57 -12.00
N LYS A 142 -5.20 9.33 -11.39
CA LYS A 142 -6.41 10.14 -11.60
C LYS A 142 -6.97 10.54 -10.24
N ILE A 143 -7.28 11.83 -10.09
CA ILE A 143 -7.89 12.40 -8.88
C ILE A 143 -9.26 12.91 -9.28
N TYR A 144 -10.27 12.56 -8.49
CA TYR A 144 -11.65 12.95 -8.69
C TYR A 144 -12.13 13.68 -7.44
N GLU A 145 -13.01 14.64 -7.63
CA GLU A 145 -13.67 15.39 -6.57
C GLU A 145 -15.18 15.29 -6.77
N ARG A 146 -15.94 15.13 -5.69
CA ARG A 146 -17.40 15.25 -5.75
C ARG A 146 -17.74 16.72 -5.92
N LYS A 147 -18.53 17.05 -6.92
CA LYS A 147 -19.11 18.39 -7.07
C LYS A 147 -20.24 18.60 -6.08
#